data_AF-A0A535F359-F1
#
_entry.id   AF-A0A535F359-F1
#
_cell.length_a   1.000
_cell.length_b   1.000
_cell.length_c   1.000
_cell.angle_alpha   90.00
_cell.angle_beta   90.00
_cell.angle_gamma   90.00
#
_symmetry.space_group_name_H-M   'P 1'
#
loop_
_entity.id
_entity.type
_entity.pdbx_description
1 polymer ?
#
loop_
_entity_poly.entity_id
_entity_poly.type
_entity_poly.pdbx_seq_one_letter_code
_entity_poly.pdbx_strand_id
1 'polypeptide(L)'
;MRLFTREKRPTRVVDWLNARLSLIFGLLLAMFLLSVGVSFYAFSIQRHVDDQKVLLREDADGMLQAMSDQETGLRGYISDNNPAFFVAFQEGRPAYLTFADDLTRQLQSGPFRLTAIRLTAVEEVADEW
;
A
#
# COMPACT_ATOMS: atom_id res chain seq x y z
N MET A 1 -64.04 17.49 50.37
CA MET A 1 -62.65 16.99 50.47
C MET A 1 -62.28 16.42 49.10
N ARG A 2 -61.30 16.99 48.38
CA ARG A 2 -61.02 16.65 46.97
C ARG A 2 -60.30 15.31 46.85
N LEU A 3 -60.85 14.39 46.04
CA LEU A 3 -60.25 13.11 45.68
C LEU A 3 -59.10 13.36 44.70
N PHE A 4 -57.86 13.06 45.12
CA PHE A 4 -56.71 12.99 44.23
C PHE A 4 -56.78 11.69 43.42
N THR A 5 -57.27 11.77 42.18
CA THR A 5 -57.13 10.70 41.20
C THR A 5 -55.69 10.65 40.72
N ARG A 6 -54.93 9.67 41.21
CA ARG A 6 -53.56 9.38 40.76
C ARG A 6 -53.65 8.81 39.34
N GLU A 7 -53.43 9.66 38.34
CA GLU A 7 -53.33 9.21 36.94
C GLU A 7 -52.23 8.15 36.81
N LYS A 8 -52.64 6.92 36.53
CA LYS A 8 -51.73 5.85 36.13
C LYS A 8 -51.21 6.21 34.74
N ARG A 9 -49.98 6.72 34.68
CA ARG A 9 -49.28 6.95 33.40
C ARG A 9 -49.38 5.68 32.54
N PRO A 10 -49.78 5.78 31.27
CA PRO A 10 -49.94 4.63 30.40
C PRO A 10 -48.56 4.04 30.08
N THR A 11 -48.13 3.07 30.88
CA THR A 11 -46.87 2.31 30.71
C THR A 11 -46.76 1.71 29.30
N ARG A 12 -47.90 1.37 28.71
CA ARG A 12 -48.04 0.84 27.34
C ARG A 12 -47.33 1.65 26.25
N VAL A 13 -47.32 2.99 26.34
CA VAL A 13 -46.67 3.85 25.33
C VAL A 13 -45.16 3.86 25.50
N VAL A 14 -44.70 3.85 26.75
CA VAL A 14 -43.27 3.82 27.11
C VAL A 14 -42.66 2.47 26.77
N ASP A 15 -43.39 1.37 27.02
CA ASP A 15 -42.95 0.00 26.70
C ASP A 15 -42.83 -0.21 25.18
N TRP A 16 -43.77 0.32 24.40
CA TRP A 16 -43.71 0.27 22.93
C TRP A 16 -42.55 1.09 22.37
N LEU A 17 -42.28 2.27 22.96
CA LEU A 17 -41.17 3.13 22.57
C LEU A 17 -39.82 2.47 22.89
N ASN A 18 -39.67 1.90 24.08
CA ASN A 18 -38.46 1.19 24.50
C ASN A 18 -38.21 -0.08 23.66
N ALA A 19 -39.26 -0.83 23.32
CA ALA A 19 -39.12 -2.00 22.44
C ALA A 19 -38.57 -1.59 21.06
N ARG A 20 -39.12 -0.51 20.48
CA ARG A 20 -38.68 0.03 19.18
C ARG A 20 -37.27 0.61 19.25
N LEU A 21 -36.92 1.29 20.35
CA LEU A 21 -35.58 1.82 20.61
C LEU A 21 -34.54 0.69 20.72
N SER A 22 -34.87 -0.40 21.43
CA SER A 22 -33.97 -1.55 21.56
C SER A 22 -33.72 -2.26 20.22
N LEU A 23 -34.74 -2.28 19.34
CA LEU A 23 -34.65 -2.84 18.00
C LEU A 23 -33.70 -2.04 17.12
N ILE A 24 -33.80 -0.71 17.14
CA ILE A 24 -32.91 0.19 16.41
C ILE A 24 -31.49 0.09 16.96
N PHE A 25 -31.34 0.07 18.29
CA PHE A 25 -30.03 -0.04 18.93
C PHE A 25 -29.35 -1.37 18.61
N GLY A 26 -30.10 -2.48 18.62
CA GLY A 26 -29.59 -3.79 18.23
C GLY A 26 -29.16 -3.86 16.76
N LEU A 27 -29.93 -3.23 15.87
CA LEU A 27 -29.61 -3.18 14.44
C LEU A 27 -28.37 -2.32 14.17
N LEU A 28 -28.23 -1.17 14.83
CA LEU A 28 -27.03 -0.34 14.78
C LEU A 28 -25.81 -1.07 15.35
N LEU A 29 -25.97 -1.78 16.46
CA LEU A 29 -24.90 -2.57 17.07
C LEU A 29 -24.44 -3.70 16.14
N ALA A 30 -25.39 -4.40 15.49
CA ALA A 30 -25.06 -5.42 14.51
C ALA A 30 -24.33 -4.83 13.30
N MET A 31 -24.77 -3.69 12.78
CA MET A 31 -24.10 -2.99 11.69
C MET A 31 -22.70 -2.50 12.07
N PHE A 32 -22.52 -2.04 13.31
CA PHE A 32 -21.22 -1.66 13.85
C PHE A 32 -20.27 -2.86 13.95
N LEU A 33 -20.74 -4.00 14.47
CA LEU A 33 -19.96 -5.23 14.56
C LEU A 33 -19.57 -5.77 13.18
N LEU A 34 -20.49 -5.70 12.20
CA LEU A 34 -20.19 -6.05 10.80
C LEU A 34 -19.11 -5.14 10.22
N SER A 35 -19.21 -3.83 10.44
CA SER A 35 -18.20 -2.85 9.99
C SER A 35 -16.82 -3.18 10.56
N VAL A 36 -16.73 -3.41 11.87
CA VAL A 36 -15.47 -3.80 12.54
C VAL A 36 -14.90 -5.09 11.95
N GLY A 37 -15.73 -6.10 11.72
CA GLY A 37 -15.31 -7.35 11.10
C GLY A 37 -14.74 -7.16 9.69
N VAL A 38 -15.42 -6.37 8.85
CA VAL A 38 -14.95 -6.02 7.51
C VAL A 38 -13.63 -5.22 7.57
N SER A 39 -13.51 -4.28 8.51
CA SER A 39 -12.26 -3.52 8.70
C SER A 39 -11.09 -4.40 9.12
N PHE A 40 -11.29 -5.35 10.03
CA PHE A 40 -10.24 -6.31 10.43
C PHE A 40 -9.84 -7.22 9.27
N TYR A 41 -10.81 -7.69 8.49
CA TYR A 41 -10.55 -8.50 7.29
C TYR A 41 -9.76 -7.71 6.24
N ALA A 42 -10.19 -6.48 5.93
CA ALA A 42 -9.50 -5.60 5.00
C ALA A 42 -8.07 -5.29 5.46
N PHE A 43 -7.88 -4.99 6.74
CA PHE A 43 -6.57 -4.70 7.33
C PHE A 43 -5.60 -5.89 7.22
N SER A 44 -6.09 -7.12 7.36
CA SER A 44 -5.27 -8.33 7.20
C SER A 44 -4.75 -8.51 5.77
N ILE A 45 -5.58 -8.21 4.77
CA ILE A 45 -5.19 -8.26 3.35
C ILE A 45 -4.24 -7.11 3.00
N GLN A 46 -4.50 -5.92 3.56
CA GLN A 46 -3.74 -4.70 3.28
C GLN A 46 -2.24 -4.85 3.59
N ARG A 47 -1.87 -5.51 4.70
CA ARG A 47 -0.47 -5.65 5.11
C ARG A 47 0.42 -6.34 4.08
N HIS A 48 -0.09 -7.37 3.40
CA HIS A 48 0.70 -8.12 2.42
C HIS A 48 1.00 -7.27 1.18
N VAL A 49 0.07 -6.40 0.80
CA VAL A 49 0.23 -5.51 -0.35
C VAL A 49 1.18 -4.35 -0.02
N ASP A 50 1.16 -3.86 1.22
CA ASP A 50 2.02 -2.76 1.63
C ASP A 50 3.49 -3.17 1.78
N ASP A 51 3.78 -4.36 2.31
CA ASP A 51 5.15 -4.90 2.36
C ASP A 51 5.72 -5.10 0.94
N GLN A 52 4.91 -5.63 0.01
CA GLN A 52 5.30 -5.78 -1.39
C GLN A 52 5.62 -4.43 -2.04
N LYS A 53 4.83 -3.37 -1.78
CA LYS A 53 5.10 -2.04 -2.35
C LYS A 53 6.43 -1.45 -1.89
N VAL A 54 6.86 -1.73 -0.66
CA VAL A 54 8.14 -1.22 -0.14
C VAL A 54 9.29 -1.87 -0.88
N LEU A 55 9.26 -3.19 -1.06
CA LEU A 55 10.29 -3.94 -1.80
C LEU A 55 10.37 -3.49 -3.27
N LEU A 56 9.22 -3.37 -3.95
CA LEU A 56 9.15 -2.85 -5.32
C LEU A 56 9.79 -1.47 -5.46
N ARG A 57 9.67 -0.62 -4.43
CA ARG A 57 10.24 0.73 -4.43
C ARG A 57 11.75 0.69 -4.19
N GLU A 58 12.21 -0.17 -3.29
CA GLU A 58 13.62 -0.35 -3.01
C GLU A 58 14.38 -0.78 -4.26
N ASP A 59 13.86 -1.75 -5.03
CA ASP A 59 14.50 -2.18 -6.28
C ASP A 59 14.49 -1.08 -7.34
N ALA A 60 13.38 -0.35 -7.48
CA ALA A 60 13.29 0.76 -8.44
C ALA A 60 14.27 1.90 -8.09
N ASP A 61 14.41 2.23 -6.81
CA ASP A 61 15.38 3.22 -6.34
C ASP A 61 16.82 2.71 -6.55
N GLY A 62 17.07 1.40 -6.36
CA GLY A 62 18.34 0.75 -6.65
C GLY A 62 18.73 0.79 -8.13
N MET A 63 17.78 0.54 -9.05
CA MET A 63 17.97 0.71 -10.49
C MET A 63 18.38 2.15 -10.84
N LEU A 64 17.65 3.14 -10.32
CA LEU A 64 17.92 4.56 -10.55
C LEU A 64 19.32 4.95 -10.06
N GLN A 65 19.67 4.54 -8.84
CA GLN A 65 20.97 4.82 -8.26
C GLN A 65 22.09 4.20 -9.11
N ALA A 66 21.94 2.95 -9.53
CA ALA A 66 22.94 2.28 -10.37
C ALA A 66 23.13 2.98 -11.72
N MET A 67 22.07 3.50 -12.35
CA MET A 67 22.18 4.31 -13.58
C MET A 67 22.85 5.66 -13.31
N SER A 68 22.52 6.32 -12.20
CA SER A 68 23.13 7.60 -11.82
C SER A 68 24.62 7.46 -11.50
N ASP A 69 25.01 6.37 -10.85
CA ASP A 69 26.41 6.05 -10.57
C ASP A 69 27.20 5.75 -11.84
N GLN A 70 26.57 5.08 -12.83
CA GLN A 70 27.17 4.88 -14.15
C GLN A 70 27.41 6.21 -14.87
N GLU A 71 26.40 7.08 -14.91
CA GLU A 71 26.52 8.39 -15.57
C GLU A 71 27.60 9.24 -14.89
N THR A 72 27.59 9.27 -13.56
CA THR A 72 28.54 10.05 -12.76
C THR A 72 29.95 9.50 -12.89
N GLY A 73 30.12 8.18 -12.86
CA GLY A 73 31.40 7.51 -13.07
C GLY A 73 31.97 7.74 -14.47
N LEU A 74 31.13 7.65 -15.51
CA LEU A 74 31.57 7.94 -16.88
C LEU A 74 31.98 9.40 -17.04
N ARG A 75 31.18 10.35 -16.54
CA ARG A 75 31.51 11.78 -16.58
C ARG A 75 32.80 12.09 -15.84
N GLY A 76 33.02 11.51 -14.66
CA GLY A 76 34.24 11.67 -13.88
C GLY A 76 35.47 11.09 -14.58
N TYR A 77 35.32 9.91 -15.21
CA TYR A 77 36.39 9.31 -16.01
C TYR A 77 36.75 10.18 -17.22
N ILE A 78 35.77 10.69 -17.96
CA ILE A 78 36.01 11.57 -19.13
C ILE A 78 36.66 12.90 -18.70
N SER A 79 36.26 13.47 -17.57
CA SER A 79 36.80 14.75 -17.08
C SER A 79 38.25 14.64 -16.65
N ASP A 80 38.57 13.65 -15.82
CA ASP A 80 39.83 13.63 -15.07
C ASP A 80 40.77 12.49 -15.52
N ASN A 81 40.32 11.64 -16.45
CA ASN A 81 41.00 10.41 -16.89
C ASN A 81 41.43 9.51 -15.72
N ASN A 82 40.70 9.58 -14.60
CA ASN A 82 40.99 8.84 -13.39
C ASN A 82 40.24 7.50 -13.41
N PRO A 83 40.96 6.36 -13.45
CA PRO A 83 40.35 5.03 -13.55
C PRO A 83 39.47 4.66 -12.35
N ALA A 84 39.60 5.35 -11.20
CA ALA A 84 38.73 5.13 -10.05
C ALA A 84 37.25 5.42 -10.39
N PHE A 85 36.96 6.42 -11.23
CA PHE A 85 35.59 6.71 -11.67
C PHE A 85 35.04 5.67 -12.66
N PHE A 86 35.93 4.98 -13.38
CA PHE A 86 35.54 3.91 -14.31
C PHE A 86 35.06 2.65 -13.59
N VAL A 87 35.38 2.48 -12.29
CA VAL A 87 34.86 1.38 -11.47
C VAL A 87 33.36 1.51 -11.28
N ALA A 88 32.86 2.68 -10.87
CA ALA A 88 31.42 2.92 -10.71
C ALA A 88 30.63 2.73 -12.01
N PHE A 89 31.23 3.09 -13.15
CA PHE A 89 30.66 2.81 -14.47
C PHE A 89 30.58 1.30 -14.78
N GLN A 90 31.63 0.54 -14.51
CA GLN A 90 31.65 -0.90 -14.76
C GLN A 90 30.74 -1.69 -13.83
N GLU A 91 30.65 -1.29 -12.56
CA GLU A 91 29.87 -2.01 -11.54
C GLU A 91 28.38 -1.66 -11.59
N GLY A 92 28.02 -0.50 -12.11
CA GLY A 92 26.63 -0.05 -12.11
C GLY A 92 25.72 -0.84 -13.06
N ARG A 93 26.19 -1.31 -14.23
CA ARG A 93 25.35 -2.15 -15.12
C ARG A 93 24.99 -3.50 -14.49
N PRO A 94 25.93 -4.26 -13.90
CA PRO A 94 25.61 -5.44 -13.10
C PRO A 94 24.65 -5.16 -11.92
N ALA A 95 24.84 -4.05 -11.21
CA ALA A 95 23.96 -3.66 -10.11
C ALA A 95 22.53 -3.37 -10.60
N TYR A 96 22.39 -2.59 -11.68
CA TYR A 96 21.12 -2.31 -12.34
C TYR A 96 20.39 -3.60 -12.74
N LEU A 97 21.08 -4.52 -13.41
CA LEU A 97 20.51 -5.79 -13.87
C LEU A 97 20.03 -6.66 -12.69
N THR A 98 20.72 -6.60 -11.55
CA THR A 98 20.32 -7.32 -10.34
C THR A 98 19.00 -6.79 -9.79
N PHE A 99 18.85 -5.48 -9.67
CA PHE A 99 17.60 -4.86 -9.22
C PHE A 99 16.46 -5.04 -10.23
N ALA A 100 16.74 -4.96 -11.53
CA ALA A 100 15.76 -5.17 -12.59
C ALA A 100 15.21 -6.61 -12.61
N ASP A 101 16.09 -7.61 -12.44
CA ASP A 101 15.69 -9.02 -12.34
C ASP A 101 14.84 -9.28 -11.07
N ASP A 102 15.24 -8.73 -9.93
CA ASP A 102 14.49 -8.91 -8.69
C ASP A 102 13.10 -8.27 -8.76
N LEU A 103 13.04 -7.03 -9.26
CA LEU A 103 11.77 -6.33 -9.49
C LEU A 103 10.88 -7.10 -10.47
N THR A 104 11.45 -7.64 -11.56
CA THR A 104 10.72 -8.48 -12.52
C THR A 104 10.14 -9.72 -11.84
N ARG A 105 10.94 -10.44 -11.03
CA ARG A 105 10.48 -11.62 -10.28
C ARG A 105 9.37 -11.28 -9.29
N GLN A 106 9.47 -10.16 -8.59
CA GLN A 106 8.44 -9.69 -7.66
C GLN A 106 7.14 -9.31 -8.40
N LEU A 107 7.24 -8.69 -9.57
CA LEU A 107 6.10 -8.26 -10.38
C LEU A 107 5.36 -9.40 -11.08
N GLN A 108 6.03 -10.54 -11.33
CA GLN A 108 5.40 -11.75 -11.89
C GLN A 108 4.37 -12.39 -10.94
N SER A 109 4.45 -12.10 -9.64
CA SER A 109 3.64 -12.75 -8.60
C SER A 109 2.80 -11.75 -7.79
N GLY A 110 1.85 -11.06 -8.43
CA GLY A 110 0.97 -10.17 -7.65
C GLY A 110 -0.02 -9.30 -8.42
N PRO A 111 -0.72 -8.38 -7.71
CA PRO A 111 -1.69 -7.44 -8.30
C PRO A 111 -1.05 -6.32 -9.13
N PHE A 112 0.27 -6.31 -9.32
CA PHE A 112 1.05 -5.19 -9.85
C PHE A 112 1.27 -5.22 -11.37
N ARG A 113 0.34 -5.80 -12.13
CA ARG A 113 0.44 -5.95 -13.59
C ARG A 113 0.74 -4.64 -14.33
N LEU A 114 0.21 -3.51 -13.85
CA LEU A 114 0.48 -2.19 -14.44
C LEU A 114 1.94 -1.75 -14.25
N THR A 115 2.54 -2.08 -13.11
CA THR A 115 3.95 -1.80 -12.84
C THR A 115 4.85 -2.65 -13.74
N ALA A 116 4.52 -3.92 -13.97
CA ALA A 116 5.25 -4.80 -14.88
C ALA A 116 5.33 -4.24 -16.30
N ILE A 117 4.23 -3.71 -16.84
CA ILE A 117 4.21 -3.09 -18.18
C ILE A 117 5.13 -1.87 -18.23
N ARG A 118 5.17 -1.07 -17.17
CA ARG A 118 6.04 0.12 -17.11
C ARG A 118 7.51 -0.26 -16.98
N LEU A 119 7.83 -1.32 -16.24
CA LEU A 119 9.20 -1.82 -16.12
C LEU A 119 9.78 -2.19 -17.48
N THR A 120 9.01 -2.90 -18.32
CA THR A 120 9.47 -3.26 -19.68
C THR A 120 9.86 -2.04 -20.52
N ALA A 121 9.11 -0.94 -20.42
CA ALA A 121 9.45 0.30 -21.12
C ALA A 121 10.72 0.97 -20.56
N VAL A 122 10.99 0.84 -19.26
CA VAL A 122 12.23 1.34 -18.63
C VAL A 122 13.42 0.49 -19.07
N GLU A 123 13.27 -0.83 -19.13
CA GLU A 123 14.31 -1.75 -19.59
C GLU A 123 14.70 -1.49 -21.04
N GLU A 124 13.73 -1.23 -21.93
CA GLU A 124 13.99 -0.89 -23.33
C GLU A 124 14.90 0.35 -23.45
N VAL A 125 14.60 1.40 -22.69
CA VAL A 125 15.42 2.63 -22.67
C VAL A 125 16.80 2.39 -22.04
N ALA A 126 16.88 1.55 -21.00
CA ALA A 126 18.15 1.25 -20.34
C ALA A 126 19.07 0.36 -21.18
N ASP A 127 18.52 -0.46 -22.09
CA ASP A 127 19.30 -1.26 -23.03
C ASP A 127 19.85 -0.43 -24.20
N GLU A 128 19.19 0.66 -24.57
CA GLU A 128 19.69 1.63 -25.54
C GLU A 128 20.85 2.51 -25.01
N TRP A 129 20.98 2.59 -23.69
CA TRP A 129 22.00 3.37 -22.97
C TRP A 129 23.31 2.60 -22.80
#